data_AF-A0A090ZE00-F1
#
_entry.id   AF-A0A090ZE00-F1
#
_cell.length_a   1.000
_cell.length_b   1.000
_cell.length_c   1.000
_cell.angle_alpha   90.00
_cell.angle_beta   90.00
_cell.angle_gamma   90.00
#
_symmetry.space_group_name_H-M   'P 1'
#
loop_
_entity.id
_entity.type
_entity.pdbx_description
1 polymer ?
#
loop_
_entity_poly.entity_id
_entity_poly.type
_entity_poly.pdbx_seq_one_letter_code
_entity_poly.pdbx_strand_id
1 'polypeptide(L)'
;MIQGNIVTISMATMLPLFFVNNITWLVVVVFFAGLSVAPTMIITMGLVEKIVPESKITEGMTWTITGLGIGVSLGSAVTGLVIDSFGARAGFDVAIIAGLLALIIVLLGCKTLRLAYSHAVITSKEIVRLGAKK
;
A
#
# COMPACT_ATOMS: atom_id res chain seq x y z
N MET A 1 17.82 44.15 8.50
CA MET A 1 18.90 43.40 9.16
C MET A 1 18.38 42.30 10.10
N ILE A 2 17.34 41.52 9.72
CA ILE A 2 16.94 40.27 10.44
C ILE A 2 16.45 39.17 9.46
N GLN A 3 15.97 39.53 8.26
CA GLN A 3 15.45 38.56 7.27
C GLN A 3 16.52 37.85 6.40
N GLY A 4 17.74 38.39 6.29
CA GLY A 4 18.79 37.83 5.44
C GLY A 4 19.55 36.65 6.04
N ASN A 5 19.62 36.56 7.38
CA ASN A 5 20.36 35.50 8.07
C ASN A 5 19.57 34.19 8.18
N ILE A 6 18.24 34.25 8.19
CA ILE A 6 17.40 33.04 8.32
C ILE A 6 17.48 32.22 7.02
N VAL A 7 17.43 32.88 5.85
CA VAL A 7 17.50 32.20 4.56
C VAL A 7 18.87 31.58 4.31
N THR A 8 19.95 32.23 4.76
CA THR A 8 21.32 31.70 4.64
C THR A 8 21.60 30.53 5.60
N ILE A 9 21.05 30.55 6.83
CA ILE A 9 21.10 29.40 7.74
C ILE A 9 20.29 28.22 7.18
N SER A 10 19.10 28.48 6.62
CA SER A 10 18.27 27.45 5.98
C SER A 10 18.94 26.80 4.75
N MET A 11 19.64 27.60 3.93
CA MET A 11 20.44 27.07 2.81
C MET A 11 21.67 26.28 3.29
N ALA A 12 22.33 26.73 4.36
CA ALA A 12 23.48 26.04 4.94
C ALA A 12 23.09 24.68 5.56
N THR A 13 21.88 24.52 6.09
CA THR A 13 21.37 23.23 6.60
C THR A 13 20.98 22.23 5.51
N MET A 14 20.78 22.67 4.26
CA MET A 14 20.47 21.77 3.14
C MET A 14 21.71 21.19 2.43
N LEU A 15 22.88 21.81 2.62
CA LEU A 15 24.14 21.40 2.01
C LEU A 15 24.63 20.00 2.44
N PRO A 16 24.46 19.55 3.71
CA PRO A 16 24.88 18.22 4.15
C PRO A 16 23.95 17.09 3.68
N LEU A 17 22.70 17.39 3.28
CA LEU A 17 21.75 16.36 2.79
C LEU A 17 22.15 15.83 1.41
N PHE A 18 22.88 16.62 0.62
CA PHE A 18 23.35 16.23 -0.71
C PHE A 18 24.43 15.13 -0.64
N PHE A 19 25.04 14.93 0.54
CA PHE A 19 26.09 13.93 0.77
C PHE A 19 25.57 12.63 1.40
N VAL A 20 24.25 12.38 1.38
CA VAL A 20 23.66 11.09 1.77
C VAL A 20 23.60 10.14 0.54
N ASN A 21 24.79 9.76 0.08
CA ASN A 21 25.24 8.61 -0.72
C ASN A 21 24.36 7.74 -1.67
N ASN A 22 23.05 7.97 -1.92
CA ASN A 22 22.37 7.50 -3.17
C ASN A 22 20.91 7.99 -3.37
N ILE A 23 20.69 9.30 -3.50
CA ILE A 23 19.36 9.88 -3.76
C ILE A 23 18.72 9.36 -5.06
N THR A 24 19.54 9.01 -6.05
CA THR A 24 19.09 8.44 -7.33
C THR A 24 18.38 7.10 -7.11
N TRP A 25 18.93 6.24 -6.25
CA TRP A 25 18.29 4.96 -5.92
C TRP A 25 16.98 5.16 -5.17
N LEU A 26 16.91 6.15 -4.27
CA LEU A 26 15.67 6.51 -3.59
C LEU A 26 14.58 6.92 -4.61
N VAL A 27 14.93 7.79 -5.56
CA VAL A 27 14.03 8.24 -6.62
C VAL A 27 13.53 7.05 -7.44
N VAL A 28 14.42 6.15 -7.85
CA VAL A 28 14.05 4.95 -8.62
C VAL A 28 13.09 4.06 -7.83
N VAL A 29 13.38 3.77 -6.56
CA VAL A 29 12.53 2.91 -5.72
C VAL A 29 11.16 3.55 -5.50
N VAL A 30 11.11 4.84 -5.14
CA VAL A 30 9.84 5.56 -4.92
C VAL A 30 9.05 5.69 -6.22
N PHE A 31 9.71 5.84 -7.36
CA PHE A 31 9.08 5.87 -8.67
C PHE A 31 8.37 4.55 -8.98
N PHE A 32 9.05 3.41 -8.82
CA PHE A 32 8.43 2.10 -9.04
C PHE A 32 7.37 1.75 -7.99
N ALA A 33 7.56 2.20 -6.74
CA ALA A 33 6.52 2.10 -5.71
C ALA A 33 5.26 2.86 -6.15
N GLY A 34 5.40 4.11 -6.59
CA GLY A 34 4.28 4.93 -7.09
C GLY A 34 3.59 4.31 -8.31
N LEU A 35 4.34 3.78 -9.27
CA LEU A 35 3.79 3.07 -10.43
C LEU A 35 2.94 1.86 -10.03
N SER A 36 3.27 1.20 -8.92
CA SER A 36 2.55 0.02 -8.42
C SER A 36 1.30 0.39 -7.61
N VAL A 37 1.26 1.59 -7.02
CA VAL A 37 0.12 2.05 -6.20
C VAL A 37 -1.14 2.22 -7.03
N ALA A 38 -1.04 2.84 -8.21
CA ALA A 38 -2.19 3.06 -9.10
C ALA A 38 -2.93 1.77 -9.50
N PRO A 39 -2.28 0.74 -10.11
CA PRO A 39 -2.95 -0.51 -10.46
C PRO A 39 -3.46 -1.25 -9.21
N THR A 40 -2.75 -1.17 -8.09
CA THR A 40 -3.19 -1.78 -6.82
C THR A 40 -4.51 -1.18 -6.35
N MET A 41 -4.64 0.15 -6.40
CA MET A 41 -5.87 0.84 -5.99
C MET A 41 -7.04 0.48 -6.91
N ILE A 42 -6.83 0.44 -8.22
CA ILE A 42 -7.84 0.05 -9.21
C ILE A 42 -8.33 -1.39 -8.95
N ILE A 43 -7.41 -2.34 -8.79
CA ILE A 43 -7.74 -3.75 -8.53
C ILE A 43 -8.48 -3.88 -7.19
N THR A 44 -8.04 -3.17 -6.15
CA THR A 44 -8.64 -3.24 -4.82
C THR A 44 -10.08 -2.76 -4.84
N MET A 45 -10.34 -1.58 -5.43
CA MET A 45 -11.71 -1.05 -5.51
C MET A 45 -12.60 -1.94 -6.38
N GLY A 46 -12.11 -2.38 -7.54
CA GLY A 46 -12.86 -3.30 -8.40
C GLY A 46 -13.10 -4.68 -7.76
N LEU A 47 -12.25 -5.10 -6.80
CA LEU A 47 -12.47 -6.31 -6.02
C LEU A 47 -13.56 -6.11 -4.96
N VAL A 48 -13.57 -4.96 -4.29
CA VAL A 48 -14.61 -4.59 -3.32
C VAL A 48 -15.99 -4.58 -4.01
N GLU A 49 -16.08 -3.99 -5.20
CA GLU A 49 -17.31 -3.98 -6.01
C GLU A 49 -17.83 -5.39 -6.35
N LYS A 50 -16.92 -6.36 -6.53
CA LYS A 50 -17.28 -7.74 -6.88
C LYS A 50 -17.62 -8.62 -5.69
N ILE A 51 -17.06 -8.33 -4.51
CA ILE A 51 -17.22 -9.16 -3.31
C ILE A 51 -18.40 -8.68 -2.45
N VAL A 52 -18.62 -7.37 -2.38
CA VAL A 52 -19.65 -6.78 -1.52
C VAL A 52 -21.00 -6.81 -2.24
N PRO A 53 -22.11 -7.14 -1.56
CA PRO A 53 -23.45 -7.05 -2.15
C PRO A 53 -23.77 -5.63 -2.65
N GLU A 54 -24.54 -5.51 -3.73
CA GLU A 54 -24.85 -4.21 -4.37
C GLU A 54 -25.42 -3.17 -3.39
N SER A 55 -26.19 -3.60 -2.39
CA SER A 55 -26.77 -2.72 -1.37
C SER A 55 -25.75 -2.13 -0.39
N LYS A 56 -24.49 -2.58 -0.42
CA LYS A 56 -23.45 -2.28 0.58
C LYS A 56 -22.12 -1.81 -0.02
N ILE A 57 -22.05 -1.56 -1.33
CA ILE A 57 -20.82 -1.16 -2.01
C ILE A 57 -20.22 0.12 -1.41
N THR A 58 -21.04 1.13 -1.09
CA THR A 58 -20.58 2.38 -0.48
C THR A 58 -19.94 2.17 0.88
N GLU A 59 -20.54 1.30 1.72
CA GLU A 59 -19.94 0.92 3.02
C GLU A 59 -18.62 0.17 2.80
N GLY A 60 -18.59 -0.78 1.85
CA GLY A 60 -17.37 -1.54 1.51
C GLY A 60 -16.21 -0.65 1.06
N MET A 61 -16.46 0.28 0.15
CA MET A 61 -15.44 1.24 -0.32
C MET A 61 -14.96 2.15 0.81
N THR A 62 -15.88 2.63 1.65
CA THR A 62 -15.55 3.50 2.79
C THR A 62 -14.64 2.78 3.78
N TRP A 63 -15.04 1.59 4.23
CA TRP A 63 -14.22 0.78 5.15
C TRP A 63 -12.84 0.45 4.58
N THR A 64 -12.75 0.23 3.26
CA THR A 64 -11.46 -0.05 2.59
C THR A 64 -10.53 1.16 2.64
N ILE A 65 -11.03 2.37 2.35
CA ILE A 65 -10.23 3.61 2.42
C ILE A 65 -9.88 3.95 3.87
N THR A 66 -10.81 3.77 4.81
CA THR A 66 -10.54 3.96 6.25
C THR A 66 -9.44 3.02 6.73
N GLY A 67 -9.50 1.73 6.35
CA GLY A 67 -8.46 0.75 6.66
C GLY A 67 -7.10 1.15 6.09
N LEU A 68 -7.06 1.63 4.84
CA LEU A 68 -5.84 2.18 4.23
C LEU A 68 -5.28 3.35 5.04
N GLY A 69 -6.14 4.29 5.45
CA GLY A 69 -5.75 5.44 6.28
C GLY A 69 -5.13 5.01 7.62
N ILE A 70 -5.76 4.06 8.31
CA ILE A 70 -5.24 3.49 9.56
C ILE A 70 -3.85 2.89 9.34
N GLY A 71 -3.67 2.11 8.27
CA GLY A 71 -2.37 1.52 7.92
C GLY A 71 -1.29 2.58 7.68
N VAL A 72 -1.61 3.64 6.94
CA VAL A 72 -0.68 4.76 6.69
C VAL A 72 -0.30 5.46 7.99
N SER A 73 -1.28 5.74 8.87
CA SER A 73 -1.01 6.37 10.16
C SER A 73 -0.12 5.52 11.06
N LEU A 74 -0.40 4.22 11.17
CA LEU A 74 0.42 3.29 11.94
C LEU A 74 1.84 3.17 11.37
N GLY A 75 1.97 3.05 10.06
CA GLY A 75 3.26 3.00 9.37
C GLY A 75 4.08 4.27 9.60
N SER A 76 3.44 5.44 9.52
CA SER A 76 4.07 6.73 9.80
C SER A 76 4.55 6.83 11.26
N ALA A 77 3.70 6.43 12.22
CA ALA A 77 4.05 6.44 13.64
C ALA A 77 5.25 5.53 13.95
N VAL A 78 5.24 4.28 13.46
CA VAL A 78 6.34 3.33 13.66
C VAL A 78 7.62 3.83 13.00
N THR A 79 7.53 4.34 11.78
CA THR A 79 8.69 4.87 11.06
C THR A 79 9.28 6.08 11.78
N GLY A 80 8.44 7.00 12.29
CA GLY A 80 8.87 8.14 13.09
C GLY A 80 9.66 7.72 14.34
N LEU A 81 9.10 6.78 15.13
CA LEU A 81 9.77 6.26 16.33
C LEU A 81 11.13 5.62 16.02
N VAL A 82 11.22 4.89 14.90
CA VAL A 82 12.47 4.26 14.47
C VAL A 82 13.49 5.30 14.00
N ILE A 83 13.06 6.31 13.25
CA ILE A 83 13.93 7.40 12.81
C ILE A 83 14.45 8.20 14.01
N ASP A 84 13.60 8.50 14.99
CA ASP A 84 13.97 9.26 16.18
C ASP A 84 15.01 8.51 17.04
N SER A 85 14.96 7.18 17.05
CA SER A 85 15.83 6.34 17.89
C SER A 85 17.12 5.87 17.18
N PHE A 86 17.04 5.56 15.87
CA PHE A 86 18.11 4.89 15.11
C PHE A 86 18.58 5.70 13.88
N GLY A 87 18.00 6.87 13.65
CA GLY A 87 18.31 7.76 12.55
C GLY A 87 17.58 7.44 11.24
N ALA A 88 17.69 8.35 10.27
CA ALA A 88 16.92 8.31 9.02
C ALA A 88 17.10 7.04 8.17
N ARG A 89 18.28 6.40 8.23
CA ARG A 89 18.56 5.17 7.45
C ARG A 89 17.73 3.99 7.93
N ALA A 90 17.56 3.82 9.24
CA ALA A 90 16.77 2.74 9.82
C ALA A 90 15.27 2.85 9.47
N GLY A 91 14.79 4.06 9.14
CA GLY A 91 13.43 4.25 8.63
C GLY A 91 13.16 3.50 7.31
N PHE A 92 14.18 3.27 6.48
CA PHE A 92 14.01 2.50 5.24
C PHE A 92 13.84 1.00 5.50
N ASP A 93 14.45 0.47 6.55
CA ASP A 93 14.27 -0.94 6.94
C ASP A 93 12.81 -1.23 7.32
N VAL A 94 12.12 -0.25 7.94
CA VAL A 94 10.68 -0.34 8.25
C VAL A 94 9.86 -0.49 6.96
N ALA A 95 10.17 0.27 5.92
CA ALA A 95 9.48 0.18 4.63
C ALA A 95 9.72 -1.18 3.94
N ILE A 96 10.94 -1.73 4.02
CA ILE A 96 11.28 -3.05 3.46
C ILE A 96 10.48 -4.15 4.19
N ILE A 97 10.48 -4.14 5.53
CA ILE A 97 9.74 -5.12 6.34
C ILE A 97 8.24 -5.01 6.08
N ALA A 98 7.69 -3.79 6.01
CA ALA A 98 6.28 -3.57 5.68
C ALA A 98 5.92 -4.10 4.29
N GLY A 99 6.79 -3.88 3.29
CA GLY A 99 6.62 -4.41 1.94
C GLY A 99 6.62 -5.95 1.89
N LEU A 100 7.53 -6.59 2.63
CA LEU A 100 7.57 -8.05 2.75
C LEU A 100 6.32 -8.60 3.44
N LEU A 101 5.86 -7.96 4.51
CA LEU A 101 4.62 -8.34 5.19
C LEU A 101 3.41 -8.19 4.27
N ALA A 102 3.32 -7.08 3.53
CA ALA A 102 2.26 -6.89 2.54
C ALA A 102 2.28 -7.98 1.46
N LEU A 103 3.46 -8.35 0.96
CA LEU A 103 3.61 -9.45 0.00
C LEU A 103 3.11 -10.78 0.59
N ILE A 104 3.46 -11.10 1.84
CA ILE A 104 2.99 -12.31 2.53
C ILE A 104 1.46 -12.28 2.67
N ILE A 105 0.89 -11.16 3.09
CA ILE A 105 -0.56 -10.99 3.23
C ILE A 105 -1.26 -11.22 1.89
N VAL A 106 -0.74 -10.64 0.81
CA VAL A 106 -1.29 -10.82 -0.55
C VAL A 106 -1.18 -12.28 -1.00
N LEU A 107 -0.05 -12.96 -0.75
CA LEU A 107 0.12 -14.36 -1.11
C LEU A 107 -0.85 -15.28 -0.35
N LEU A 108 -1.04 -15.04 0.95
CA LEU A 108 -2.01 -15.75 1.77
C LEU A 108 -3.45 -15.46 1.30
N GLY A 109 -3.76 -14.20 1.01
CA GLY A 109 -5.06 -13.75 0.50
C GLY A 109 -5.37 -14.35 -0.88
N CYS A 110 -4.40 -14.40 -1.79
CA CYS A 110 -4.53 -15.05 -3.09
C CYS A 110 -4.87 -16.54 -2.95
N LYS A 111 -4.28 -17.24 -1.98
CA LYS A 111 -4.60 -18.65 -1.73
C LYS A 111 -6.06 -18.80 -1.30
N THR A 112 -6.52 -17.96 -0.37
CA THR A 112 -7.91 -17.97 0.11
C THR A 112 -8.90 -17.59 -0.99
N LEU A 113 -8.58 -16.58 -1.80
CA LEU A 113 -9.44 -16.11 -2.88
C LEU A 113 -9.52 -17.13 -4.03
N ARG A 114 -8.41 -17.83 -4.32
CA ARG A 114 -8.37 -18.90 -5.32
C ARG A 114 -9.22 -20.10 -4.90
N LEU A 115 -9.27 -20.42 -3.61
CA LEU A 115 -10.13 -21.48 -3.07
C LEU A 115 -11.61 -21.08 -3.15
N ALA A 116 -11.97 -19.87 -2.72
CA ALA A 116 -13.34 -19.36 -2.80
C ALA A 116 -13.86 -19.27 -4.24
N TYR A 117 -13.03 -18.79 -5.17
CA TYR A 117 -13.37 -18.73 -6.59
C TYR A 117 -13.61 -20.12 -7.19
N SER A 118 -12.80 -21.12 -6.80
CA SER A 118 -12.96 -22.48 -7.31
C SER A 118 -14.33 -23.08 -6.93
N HIS A 119 -14.84 -22.80 -5.73
CA HIS A 119 -16.17 -23.25 -5.31
C HIS A 119 -17.30 -22.54 -6.08
N ALA A 120 -17.19 -21.23 -6.30
CA ALA A 120 -18.20 -20.46 -7.04
C ALA A 120 -18.32 -20.90 -8.52
N VAL A 121 -17.18 -21.18 -9.18
CA VAL A 121 -17.14 -21.65 -10.56
C VAL A 121 -17.70 -23.07 -10.72
N ILE A 122 -17.43 -23.97 -9.76
CA ILE A 122 -17.95 -25.35 -9.78
C ILE A 122 -19.48 -25.35 -9.63
N THR A 123 -20.01 -24.58 -8.68
CA THR A 123 -21.47 -24.47 -8.47
C THR A 123 -22.18 -23.89 -9.68
N SER A 124 -21.62 -22.85 -10.33
CA SER A 124 -22.19 -22.28 -11.55
C SER A 124 -22.22 -23.29 -12.71
N LYS A 125 -21.16 -24.07 -12.90
CA LYS A 125 -21.13 -25.14 -13.91
C LYS A 125 -22.16 -26.23 -13.67
N GLU A 126 -22.40 -26.62 -12.42
CA GLU A 126 -23.44 -27.60 -12.07
C GLU A 126 -24.85 -27.06 -12.31
N ILE A 127 -25.15 -25.82 -11.95
CA ILE A 127 -26.46 -25.18 -12.20
C ILE A 127 -26.75 -25.10 -13.71
N VAL A 128 -25.77 -24.70 -14.53
CA VAL A 128 -25.92 -24.65 -16.00
C VAL A 128 -26.09 -26.05 -16.59
N ARG A 129 -25.35 -27.05 -16.09
CA ARG A 129 -25.50 -28.46 -16.53
C ARG A 129 -26.87 -29.03 -16.21
N LEU A 130 -27.39 -28.74 -15.01
CA LEU A 130 -28.72 -29.20 -14.58
C LEU A 130 -29.84 -28.51 -15.36
N GLY A 131 -29.64 -27.25 -15.75
CA GLY A 131 -30.54 -26.53 -16.67
C GLY A 131 -30.52 -27.07 -18.10
N ALA A 132 -29.37 -27.54 -18.60
CA ALA A 132 -29.23 -28.08 -19.96
C ALA A 132 -29.74 -29.53 -20.14
N LYS A 133 -30.16 -30.19 -19.04
CA LYS A 133 -30.66 -31.58 -19.05
C LYS A 133 -32.20 -31.67 -18.93
N LYS A 134 -32.90 -30.54 -18.93
CA LYS A 134 -34.36 -30.42 -18.97
C LYS A 134 -34.79 -29.95 -20.35
#